data_AF-A0A1R2BVW3-F1
#
_entry.id   AF-A0A1R2BVW3-F1
#
_cell.length_a   1.000
_cell.length_b   1.000
_cell.length_c   1.000
_cell.angle_alpha   90.00
_cell.angle_beta   90.00
_cell.angle_gamma   90.00
#
_symmetry.space_group_name_H-M   'P 1'
#
loop_
_entity.id
_entity.type
_entity.pdbx_description
1 polymer ?
#
loop_
_entity_poly.entity_id
_entity_poly.type
_entity_poly.pdbx_seq_one_letter_code
_entity_poly.pdbx_strand_id
1 'polypeptide(L)'
;MIYSSAIRFCSDCGNVLFLYEPKEKSNGILYKCRSCDFSEIQSSKDTAMIYQKKVKSLITQQSTFKDYIEDHTIPRVSGIICPKCKNNEAIVFNSFSLSENRLEFYYICTRVENKKKCAFQWQP
;
A
#
# COMPACT_ATOMS: atom_id res chain seq x y z
N MET A 1 -5.99 -1.25 12.21
CA MET A 1 -4.56 -1.59 12.07
C MET A 1 -4.43 -2.73 11.10
N ILE A 2 -3.84 -2.49 9.93
CA ILE A 2 -3.50 -3.57 9.00
C ILE A 2 -2.17 -4.12 9.49
N TYR A 3 -2.20 -5.20 10.26
CA TYR A 3 -0.98 -5.93 10.56
C TYR A 3 -0.50 -6.50 9.22
N SER A 4 0.62 -6.03 8.71
CA SER A 4 1.32 -6.69 7.61
C SER A 4 2.48 -7.44 8.24
N SER A 5 2.58 -8.74 7.98
CA SER A 5 3.75 -9.52 8.32
C SER A 5 4.88 -9.00 7.44
N ALA A 6 5.71 -8.11 7.98
CA ALA A 6 6.83 -7.53 7.24
C ALA A 6 7.88 -8.62 7.00
N ILE A 7 8.41 -8.67 5.77
CA ILE A 7 9.55 -9.52 5.44
C ILE A 7 10.75 -9.03 6.26
N ARG A 8 11.47 -9.95 6.89
CA ARG A 8 12.67 -9.66 7.67
C ARG A 8 13.94 -10.00 6.90
N PHE A 9 14.99 -9.23 7.14
CA PHE A 9 16.28 -9.38 6.49
C PHE A 9 17.37 -9.63 7.52
N CYS A 10 18.32 -10.48 7.15
CA CYS A 10 19.52 -10.76 7.93
C CYS A 10 20.40 -9.51 8.02
N SER A 11 20.85 -9.18 9.24
CA SER A 11 21.76 -8.04 9.48
C SER A 11 23.11 -8.20 8.81
N ASP A 12 23.55 -9.45 8.60
CA ASP A 12 24.93 -9.74 8.20
C ASP A 12 25.09 -9.80 6.68
N CYS A 13 24.09 -10.37 5.98
CA CYS A 13 24.17 -10.60 4.53
C CYS A 13 22.98 -10.06 3.72
N GLY A 14 21.99 -9.44 4.36
CA GLY A 14 20.84 -8.84 3.68
C GLY A 14 19.86 -9.83 3.04
N ASN A 15 20.06 -11.14 3.21
CA ASN A 15 19.12 -12.16 2.72
C ASN A 15 17.85 -12.24 3.56
N VAL A 16 16.76 -12.71 2.96
CA VAL A 16 15.49 -12.89 3.66
C VAL A 16 15.62 -13.97 4.74
N LEU A 17 15.11 -13.67 5.94
CA LEU A 17 15.03 -14.63 7.03
C LEU A 17 13.82 -15.54 6.88
N PHE A 18 14.01 -16.82 7.20
CA PHE A 18 12.98 -17.85 7.16
C PHE A 18 12.53 -18.21 8.57
N LEU A 19 11.25 -18.50 8.71
CA LEU A 19 10.65 -18.97 9.95
C LEU A 19 11.06 -20.41 10.25
N TYR A 20 11.35 -20.67 11.51
CA TYR A 20 11.73 -21.97 12.03
C TYR A 20 11.07 -22.19 13.40
N GLU A 21 10.47 -23.37 13.57
CA GLU A 21 9.90 -23.79 14.85
C GLU A 21 11.00 -24.49 15.67
N PRO A 22 11.43 -23.93 16.81
CA PRO A 22 12.41 -24.60 17.65
C PRO A 22 11.82 -25.88 18.26
N LYS A 23 12.67 -26.90 18.45
CA LYS A 23 12.26 -28.19 19.06
C LYS A 23 11.74 -28.03 20.49
N GLU A 24 12.20 -27.00 21.19
CA GLU A 24 11.76 -26.66 22.54
C GLU A 24 10.67 -25.57 22.50
N LYS A 25 9.51 -25.88 23.07
CA LYS A 25 8.30 -25.06 23.00
C LYS A 25 8.40 -23.72 23.74
N SER A 26 9.43 -23.49 24.55
CA SER A 26 9.62 -22.25 25.33
C SER A 26 10.23 -21.09 24.56
N ASN A 27 10.79 -21.32 23.37
CA ASN A 27 11.71 -20.35 22.73
C ASN A 27 11.06 -19.41 21.70
N GLY A 28 9.73 -19.44 21.57
CA GLY A 28 9.02 -18.60 20.59
C GLY A 28 9.36 -18.98 19.14
N ILE A 29 8.96 -18.14 18.18
CA ILE A 29 9.23 -18.34 16.76
C ILE A 29 10.65 -17.85 16.43
N LEU A 30 11.44 -18.65 15.71
CA LEU A 30 12.79 -18.28 15.28
C LEU A 30 12.80 -17.83 13.82
N TYR A 31 13.57 -16.78 13.52
CA TYR A 31 13.89 -16.36 12.16
C TYR A 31 15.36 -16.67 11.88
N LYS A 32 15.66 -17.44 10.84
CA LYS A 32 17.02 -17.90 10.52
C LYS A 32 17.39 -17.58 9.08
N CYS A 33 18.64 -17.15 8.87
CA CYS A 33 19.21 -17.02 7.54
C CYS A 33 19.58 -18.40 6.97
N ARG A 34 19.39 -18.61 5.67
CA ARG A 34 19.86 -19.85 4.99
C ARG A 34 21.31 -19.78 4.52
N SER A 35 21.85 -18.57 4.41
CA SER A 35 23.18 -18.33 3.81
C SER A 35 24.28 -18.09 4.84
N CYS A 36 23.92 -17.86 6.10
CA CYS A 36 24.85 -17.67 7.20
C CYS A 36 24.22 -18.15 8.51
N ASP A 37 24.97 -18.06 9.61
CA ASP A 37 24.53 -18.55 10.93
C ASP A 37 23.64 -17.58 11.70
N PHE A 38 23.32 -16.42 11.13
CA PHE A 38 22.45 -15.44 11.77
C PHE A 38 21.05 -16.01 12.06
N SER A 39 20.59 -15.80 13.29
CA SER A 39 19.22 -16.10 13.72
C SER A 39 18.74 -15.14 14.80
N GLU A 40 17.44 -14.88 14.84
CA GLU A 40 16.80 -14.03 15.84
C GLU A 40 15.48 -14.65 16.33
N ILE A 41 15.14 -14.43 17.59
CA ILE A 41 13.87 -14.87 18.18
C ILE A 41 12.84 -13.76 18.01
N GLN A 42 11.61 -14.14 17.70
CA GLN A 42 10.49 -13.21 17.65
C GLN A 42 10.32 -12.48 18.98
N SER A 43 10.32 -11.14 18.93
CA SER A 43 10.13 -10.32 20.12
C SER A 43 8.66 -10.22 20.51
N SER A 44 8.38 -9.89 21.78
CA SER A 44 7.02 -9.64 22.27
C SER A 44 6.31 -8.44 21.62
N LYS A 45 7.06 -7.60 20.90
CA LYS A 45 6.52 -6.45 20.13
C LYS A 45 6.05 -6.84 18.74
N ASP A 46 6.42 -8.04 18.28
CA ASP A 46 6.09 -8.51 16.95
C ASP A 46 4.69 -9.14 16.90
N THR A 47 4.02 -9.01 15.76
CA THR A 47 2.76 -9.73 15.54
C THR A 47 3.02 -11.22 15.41
N ALA A 48 2.23 -12.06 16.11
CA ALA A 48 2.27 -13.51 15.93
C ALA A 48 1.78 -13.98 14.54
N MET A 49 1.25 -13.06 13.72
CA MET A 49 0.78 -13.37 12.37
C MET A 49 1.97 -13.56 11.42
N ILE A 50 2.18 -14.80 10.99
CA ILE A 50 3.25 -15.20 10.05
C ILE A 50 2.85 -15.00 8.59
N TYR A 51 1.60 -15.28 8.26
CA TYR A 51 1.10 -15.27 6.90
C TYR A 51 -0.33 -14.75 6.87
N GLN A 52 -0.61 -13.88 5.91
CA GLN A 52 -1.96 -13.42 5.63
C GLN A 52 -2.22 -13.49 4.14
N LYS A 53 -3.19 -14.33 3.75
CA LYS A 53 -3.74 -14.31 2.39
C LYS A 53 -4.96 -13.41 2.37
N LYS A 54 -4.89 -12.27 1.67
CA LYS A 54 -6.07 -11.46 1.37
C LYS A 54 -6.70 -11.97 0.09
N VAL A 55 -7.79 -12.74 0.21
CA VAL A 55 -8.51 -13.34 -0.93
C VAL A 55 -9.26 -12.29 -1.73
N LYS A 56 -9.88 -11.33 -1.05
CA LYS A 56 -10.33 -10.09 -1.66
C LYS A 56 -9.24 -9.08 -1.44
N SER A 57 -8.49 -8.81 -2.50
CA SER A 57 -7.62 -7.65 -2.52
C SER A 57 -8.56 -6.43 -2.52
N LEU A 58 -8.78 -5.84 -1.34
CA LEU A 58 -8.82 -4.39 -1.26
C LEU A 58 -7.39 -3.91 -1.52
N ILE A 59 -6.82 -4.23 -2.69
CA ILE A 59 -5.82 -3.35 -3.25
C ILE A 59 -6.67 -2.14 -3.58
N THR A 60 -6.83 -1.25 -2.59
CA THR A 60 -6.94 0.15 -2.89
C THR A 60 -5.69 0.40 -3.70
N GLN A 61 -5.79 0.31 -5.02
CA GLN A 61 -4.77 0.77 -5.92
C GLN A 61 -4.78 2.29 -5.72
N GLN A 62 -4.24 2.74 -4.59
CA GLN A 62 -3.58 4.02 -4.49
C GLN A 62 -2.27 3.89 -5.27
N SER A 63 -2.34 3.40 -6.51
CA SER A 63 -1.50 3.92 -7.57
C SER A 63 -1.66 5.43 -7.42
N THR A 64 -0.60 6.07 -6.97
CA THR A 64 -0.65 7.47 -6.64
C THR A 64 -0.76 8.19 -7.98
N PHE A 65 -2.00 8.42 -8.45
CA PHE A 65 -2.31 9.01 -9.75
C PHE A 65 -1.99 10.53 -9.80
N LYS A 66 -0.97 10.97 -9.05
CA LYS A 66 -0.53 12.36 -8.99
C LYS A 66 -0.06 12.88 -10.35
N ASP A 67 0.41 11.97 -11.19
CA ASP A 67 0.91 12.29 -12.53
C ASP A 67 -0.23 12.54 -13.52
N TYR A 68 -1.45 12.12 -13.21
CA TYR A 68 -2.61 12.37 -14.08
C TYR A 68 -2.92 13.86 -14.21
N ILE A 69 -2.50 14.68 -13.24
CA ILE A 69 -2.65 16.13 -13.30
C ILE A 69 -1.83 16.76 -14.44
N GLU A 70 -0.72 16.11 -14.83
CA GLU A 70 0.15 16.57 -15.92
C GLU A 70 -0.29 16.04 -17.28
N ASP A 71 -1.09 14.97 -17.31
CA ASP A 71 -1.62 14.41 -18.54
C ASP A 71 -2.83 15.22 -19.02
N HIS A 72 -2.63 16.02 -20.05
CA HIS A 72 -3.66 16.85 -20.67
C HIS A 72 -4.66 16.07 -21.52
N THR A 73 -4.43 14.77 -21.75
CA THR A 73 -5.39 13.90 -22.47
C THR A 73 -6.49 13.37 -21.58
N ILE A 74 -6.34 13.48 -20.25
CA ILE A 74 -7.32 13.00 -19.28
C ILE A 74 -8.43 14.04 -19.08
N PRO A 75 -9.73 13.64 -19.13
CA PRO A 75 -10.84 14.55 -18.96
C PRO A 75 -10.85 15.29 -17.61
N ARG A 76 -11.08 16.60 -17.68
CA ARG A 76 -11.26 17.49 -16.52
C ARG A 76 -12.70 17.98 -16.46
N VAL A 77 -13.27 17.97 -15.26
CA VAL A 77 -14.66 18.34 -15.03
C VAL A 77 -14.70 19.45 -13.98
N SER A 78 -15.30 20.58 -14.36
CA SER A 78 -15.61 21.68 -13.44
C SER A 78 -16.90 21.39 -12.66
N GLY A 79 -17.07 22.01 -11.49
CA GLY A 79 -18.25 21.79 -10.63
C GLY A 79 -18.05 20.69 -9.58
N ILE A 80 -16.95 19.96 -9.65
CA ILE A 80 -16.55 18.97 -8.64
C ILE A 80 -15.61 19.65 -7.64
N ILE A 81 -16.13 19.93 -6.43
CA ILE A 81 -15.39 20.68 -5.40
C ILE A 81 -14.50 19.73 -4.60
N CYS A 82 -13.19 19.96 -4.63
CA CYS A 82 -12.23 19.21 -3.83
C CYS A 82 -12.50 19.38 -2.33
N PRO A 83 -12.74 18.30 -1.56
CA PRO A 83 -13.03 18.40 -0.13
C PRO A 83 -11.83 18.92 0.68
N LYS A 84 -10.59 18.74 0.18
CA LYS A 84 -9.35 19.15 0.83
C LYS A 84 -8.99 20.63 0.62
N CYS A 85 -9.08 21.13 -0.63
CA CYS A 85 -8.56 22.46 -0.99
C CYS A 85 -9.60 23.38 -1.66
N LYS A 86 -10.85 22.92 -1.80
CA LYS A 86 -11.99 23.65 -2.38
C LYS A 86 -11.83 24.10 -3.84
N ASN A 87 -10.84 23.56 -4.57
CA ASN A 87 -10.75 23.72 -6.02
C ASN A 87 -12.01 23.19 -6.72
N ASN A 88 -12.51 23.89 -7.74
CA ASN A 88 -13.74 23.57 -8.46
C ASN A 88 -13.49 22.79 -9.77
N GLU A 89 -12.43 22.00 -9.82
CA GLU A 89 -12.07 21.16 -10.96
C GLU A 89 -11.42 19.87 -10.46
N ALA A 90 -11.84 18.76 -11.06
CA ALA A 90 -11.28 17.45 -10.82
C ALA A 90 -11.11 16.66 -12.12
N ILE A 91 -10.12 15.79 -12.16
CA ILE A 91 -10.01 14.70 -13.13
C ILE A 91 -10.96 13.59 -12.70
N VAL A 92 -11.68 13.00 -13.66
CA VAL A 92 -12.56 11.85 -13.45
C VAL A 92 -12.00 10.66 -14.20
N PHE A 93 -11.80 9.54 -13.52
CA PHE A 93 -11.39 8.29 -14.15
C PHE A 93 -12.07 7.10 -13.50
N ASN A 94 -12.20 6.01 -14.25
CA ASN A 94 -12.69 4.75 -13.76
C ASN A 94 -11.50 3.82 -13.44
N SER A 95 -11.52 3.18 -12.26
CA SER A 95 -10.61 2.06 -12.03
C SER A 95 -11.24 0.82 -12.69
N PHE A 96 -10.56 0.24 -13.67
CA PHE A 96 -10.92 -1.08 -14.16
C PHE A 96 -10.37 -2.11 -13.18
N SER A 97 -11.21 -2.57 -12.27
CA SER A 97 -10.93 -3.81 -11.55
C SER A 97 -11.34 -4.98 -12.44
N LEU A 98 -10.35 -5.69 -12.99
CA LEU A 98 -10.55 -6.89 -13.82
C LEU A 98 -11.37 -7.99 -13.11
N SER A 99 -11.47 -7.93 -11.78
CA SER A 99 -12.05 -9.00 -10.96
C SER A 99 -13.50 -8.80 -10.52
N GLU A 100 -14.09 -7.60 -10.61
CA GLU A 100 -15.40 -7.34 -9.97
C GLU A 100 -16.53 -6.82 -10.87
N ASN A 101 -16.36 -6.67 -12.20
CA ASN A 101 -17.42 -6.17 -13.12
C ASN A 101 -18.14 -4.91 -12.60
N ARG A 102 -17.44 -4.07 -11.82
CA ARG A 102 -17.96 -2.82 -11.26
C ARG A 102 -17.13 -1.66 -11.79
N LEU A 103 -17.82 -0.66 -12.31
CA LEU A 103 -17.23 0.63 -12.65
C LEU A 103 -17.16 1.47 -11.37
N GLU A 104 -15.96 1.64 -10.83
CA GLU A 104 -15.71 2.58 -9.73
C GLU A 104 -15.11 3.86 -10.30
N PHE A 105 -15.72 4.99 -9.98
CA PHE A 105 -15.21 6.31 -10.35
C PHE A 105 -14.41 6.92 -9.21
N TYR A 106 -13.34 7.61 -9.58
CA TYR A 106 -12.50 8.37 -8.67
C TYR A 106 -12.29 9.78 -9.23
N TYR A 107 -12.19 10.72 -8.30
CA TYR A 107 -11.89 12.12 -8.56
C TYR A 107 -10.48 12.45 -8.07
N ILE A 108 -9.73 13.22 -8.86
CA ILE A 108 -8.41 13.74 -8.47
C ILE A 108 -8.43 15.27 -8.61
N CYS A 109 -8.05 15.97 -7.56
CA CYS A 109 -8.00 17.43 -7.59
C CYS A 109 -6.88 17.94 -8.50
N THR A 110 -7.22 18.85 -9.40
CA THR A 110 -6.27 19.42 -10.38
C THR A 110 -5.48 20.62 -9.89
N ARG A 111 -5.73 21.12 -8.66
CA ARG A 111 -5.04 22.31 -8.13
C ARG A 111 -3.53 22.10 -8.06
N VAL A 112 -2.80 22.97 -8.75
CA VAL A 112 -1.34 23.11 -8.66
C VAL A 112 -1.02 24.57 -8.35
N GLU A 113 -0.29 24.81 -7.27
CA GLU A 113 0.10 26.15 -6.84
C GLU A 113 1.56 26.12 -6.35
N ASN A 114 2.41 27.03 -6.86
CA ASN A 114 3.83 27.09 -6.50
C ASN A 114 4.55 25.72 -6.57
N LYS A 115 4.30 24.95 -7.65
CA LYS A 115 4.80 23.57 -7.88
C LYS A 115 4.28 22.52 -6.88
N LYS A 116 3.37 22.85 -5.97
CA LYS A 116 2.72 21.90 -5.06
C LYS A 116 1.38 21.48 -5.65
N LYS A 117 1.24 20.18 -5.93
CA LYS A 117 -0.02 19.57 -6.39
C LYS A 117 -0.88 19.18 -5.18
N CYS A 118 -2.16 19.53 -5.18
CA CYS A 118 -3.10 19.03 -4.17
C CYS A 118 -3.26 17.52 -4.31
N ALA A 119 -3.61 17.06 -5.52
CA ALA A 119 -3.75 15.65 -5.91
C ALA A 119 -4.54 14.79 -4.92
N PHE A 120 -5.48 15.41 -4.21
CA PHE A 120 -6.36 14.66 -3.32
C PHE A 120 -7.25 13.77 -4.18
N GLN A 121 -7.33 12.50 -3.82
CA GLN A 121 -8.15 11.50 -4.50
C GLN A 121 -9.34 11.14 -3.61
N TRP A 122 -10.54 11.11 -4.17
CA TRP A 122 -11.75 10.70 -3.45
C TRP A 122 -12.76 10.04 -4.40
N GLN A 123 -13.76 9.38 -3.84
CA GLN A 123 -14.90 8.84 -4.58
C GLN A 123 -16.09 9.82 -4.47
N PRO A 124 -17.03 9.78 -5.43
CA PRO A 124 -18.27 10.57 -5.36
C PRO A 124 -19.04 10.39 -4.05
#